data_AF-W5YVS9-F1
#
_entry.id   AF-W5YVS9-F1
#
_cell.length_a   1.000
_cell.length_b   1.000
_cell.length_c   1.000
_cell.angle_alpha   90.00
_cell.angle_beta   90.00
_cell.angle_gamma   90.00
#
_symmetry.space_group_name_H-M   'P 1'
#
loop_
_entity.id
_entity.type
_entity.pdbx_description
1 polymer ?
#
loop_
_entity_poly.entity_id
_entity_poly.type
_entity_poly.pdbx_seq_one_letter_code
_entity_poly.pdbx_strand_id
1 'polypeptide(L)'
;MGRDSQVQGRSPHLNIADTLFVDNLRGDITFKVENNTATGEGIYADPVESDSQSLDDASFDYADLGEILLVRILPFNEERWRYYLFNRSQRRIERVDAMAGSVASLPDNHGLIFPSGSYLTTGELKTFQIPEGDFRLKRTLRAPNGEDMLYVFFEQLTGQVILYRYNLIRKQVDVPLAGHGYALFENGHLVIFNADSEPTLVHPLQVWETPFTSESYHAEASVANDSELARIGNPELVRGIAELNTVIGLVASKSASERHFTGLIRTIDRILDQFFWLSGRQEEQLFTGLYQQLTTIRGTAELVLDEYEKVQSIRAQTATAIKEVADEQASLMRDMKPDSWKAPDQFVSYLARLREHRGRVRTLNDRRYADKPRIETLEKELSDAEERLTERTFRFLASPEALDGYRKTLNELQADLAEAENRDALEKIVKRYRELTSGLDMIQGMLAPWRAMMRHWKPPLPTTFPVSTPPSTSSAQKRRSA
;
A
#
# COMPACT_ATOMS: atom_id res chain seq x y z
N MET A 1 -1.63 -27.98 11.03
CA MET A 1 -1.19 -28.06 9.60
C MET A 1 0.06 -28.94 9.49
N GLY A 2 0.38 -29.46 8.30
CA GLY A 2 1.52 -30.37 8.06
C GLY A 2 2.62 -29.78 7.15
N ARG A 3 3.70 -30.56 6.93
CA ARG A 3 4.84 -30.17 6.08
C ARG A 3 4.47 -29.80 4.64
N ASP A 4 3.35 -30.31 4.12
CA ASP A 4 2.90 -30.07 2.76
C ASP A 4 2.49 -28.61 2.50
N SER A 5 2.16 -27.86 3.56
CA SER A 5 1.87 -26.42 3.48
C SER A 5 3.13 -25.55 3.51
N GLN A 6 4.31 -26.12 3.75
CA GLN A 6 5.57 -25.39 3.73
C GLN A 6 6.16 -25.35 2.32
N VAL A 7 6.40 -24.14 1.83
CA VAL A 7 7.10 -23.92 0.57
C VAL A 7 8.59 -23.80 0.85
N GLN A 8 9.35 -24.78 0.35
CA GLN A 8 10.81 -24.83 0.50
C GLN A 8 11.51 -23.88 -0.47
N GLY A 9 12.67 -23.33 -0.09
CA GLY A 9 13.44 -22.43 -0.95
C GLY A 9 14.46 -21.59 -0.17
N ARG A 10 14.94 -20.50 -0.80
CA ARG A 10 15.89 -19.55 -0.17
C ARG A 10 15.30 -18.86 1.07
N SER A 11 13.98 -18.65 1.06
CA SER A 11 13.19 -18.10 2.16
C SER A 11 11.99 -19.02 2.41
N PRO A 12 12.14 -20.07 3.26
CA PRO A 12 11.06 -21.00 3.54
C PRO A 12 9.91 -20.30 4.26
N HIS A 13 8.67 -20.61 3.86
CA HIS A 13 7.45 -19.98 4.40
C HIS A 13 6.29 -20.97 4.43
N LEU A 14 5.32 -20.73 5.31
CA LEU A 14 4.07 -21.49 5.37
C LEU A 14 3.02 -20.83 4.47
N ASN A 15 2.38 -21.61 3.61
CA ASN A 15 1.24 -21.18 2.79
C ASN A 15 -0.08 -21.60 3.46
N ILE A 16 -0.93 -20.61 3.74
CA ILE A 16 -2.26 -20.76 4.31
C ILE A 16 -3.29 -20.38 3.24
N ALA A 17 -4.01 -21.40 2.75
CA ALA A 17 -5.11 -21.27 1.78
C ALA A 17 -4.75 -20.49 0.50
N ASP A 18 -3.51 -20.59 0.02
CA ASP A 18 -2.99 -19.90 -1.18
C ASP A 18 -3.18 -18.37 -1.16
N THR A 19 -3.34 -17.79 0.04
CA THR A 19 -3.66 -16.37 0.20
C THR A 19 -2.89 -15.67 1.30
N LEU A 20 -2.49 -16.39 2.34
CA LEU A 20 -1.72 -15.84 3.44
C LEU A 20 -0.46 -16.67 3.64
N PHE A 21 0.68 -15.99 3.75
CA PHE A 21 1.97 -16.63 3.92
C PHE A 21 2.60 -16.20 5.25
N VAL A 22 3.13 -17.15 6.01
CA VAL A 22 3.88 -16.87 7.24
C VAL A 22 5.36 -17.11 6.96
N ASP A 23 6.16 -16.06 7.08
CA ASP A 23 7.61 -16.15 6.88
C ASP A 23 8.30 -16.85 8.05
N ASN A 24 9.57 -17.20 7.84
CA ASN A 24 10.42 -17.80 8.86
C ASN A 24 10.42 -16.94 10.13
N LEU A 25 10.10 -17.57 11.26
CA LEU A 25 9.87 -16.96 12.56
C LEU A 25 11.16 -16.46 13.26
N ARG A 26 12.12 -15.95 12.49
CA ARG A 26 13.43 -15.46 12.98
C ARG A 26 13.26 -14.10 13.67
N GLY A 27 12.83 -14.14 14.92
CA GLY A 27 12.56 -12.95 15.75
C GLY A 27 11.11 -12.50 15.71
N ASP A 28 10.44 -12.57 14.56
CA ASP A 28 9.03 -12.15 14.42
C ASP A 28 8.19 -13.17 13.63
N ILE A 29 6.92 -13.34 14.01
CA ILE A 29 5.88 -13.92 13.15
C ILE A 29 5.50 -12.87 12.10
N THR A 30 6.02 -13.03 10.89
CA THR A 30 5.76 -12.10 9.79
C THR A 30 4.74 -12.69 8.83
N PHE A 31 3.66 -11.95 8.58
CA PHE A 31 2.63 -12.35 7.63
C PHE A 31 2.73 -11.58 6.32
N LYS A 32 2.46 -12.26 5.21
CA LYS A 32 2.55 -11.75 3.83
C LYS A 32 1.34 -12.18 3.02
N VAL A 33 0.97 -11.37 2.03
CA VAL A 33 -0.17 -11.62 1.11
C VAL A 33 0.26 -11.89 -0.32
N GLU A 34 1.55 -11.69 -0.60
CA GLU A 34 2.17 -12.04 -1.86
C GLU A 34 3.30 -13.02 -1.57
N ASN A 35 3.51 -13.96 -2.49
CA ASN A 35 4.60 -14.92 -2.40
C ASN A 35 5.91 -14.28 -2.91
N ASN A 36 6.33 -13.17 -2.28
CA ASN A 36 7.48 -12.36 -2.65
C ASN A 36 8.56 -12.40 -1.55
N THR A 37 8.87 -13.59 -1.04
CA THR A 37 9.74 -13.84 0.13
C THR A 37 11.21 -13.39 0.03
N ALA A 38 11.58 -12.71 -1.07
CA ALA A 38 12.88 -12.06 -1.25
C ALA A 38 12.93 -10.62 -0.68
N THR A 39 11.79 -9.96 -0.54
CA THR A 39 11.67 -8.59 -0.01
C THR A 39 10.92 -8.66 1.32
N GLY A 40 11.58 -8.34 2.43
CA GLY A 40 11.10 -8.57 3.80
C GLY A 40 9.90 -7.73 4.27
N GLU A 41 9.11 -7.14 3.37
CA GLU A 41 7.94 -6.33 3.73
C GLU A 41 6.72 -7.24 3.98
N GLY A 42 6.42 -7.50 5.25
CA GLY A 42 5.18 -8.14 5.69
C GLY A 42 4.05 -7.14 5.92
N ILE A 43 2.81 -7.61 5.90
CA ILE A 43 1.63 -6.81 6.28
C ILE A 43 1.43 -6.71 7.80
N TYR A 44 2.08 -7.61 8.56
CA TYR A 44 2.03 -7.66 10.01
C TYR A 44 3.25 -8.42 10.54
N ALA A 45 3.81 -7.97 11.67
CA ALA A 45 4.92 -8.60 12.36
C ALA A 45 4.61 -8.65 13.86
N ASP A 46 4.87 -9.80 14.50
CA ASP A 46 4.64 -10.02 15.93
C ASP A 46 5.84 -10.74 16.57
N PRO A 47 6.59 -10.08 17.47
CA PRO A 47 7.81 -10.63 18.05
C PRO A 47 7.60 -11.93 18.83
N VAL A 48 8.56 -12.83 18.71
CA VAL A 48 8.59 -14.14 19.40
C VAL A 48 9.68 -14.16 20.48
N GLU A 49 9.56 -15.06 21.44
CA GLU A 49 10.56 -15.13 22.52
C GLU A 49 11.90 -15.74 22.09
N SER A 50 11.91 -16.58 21.05
CA SER A 50 13.09 -17.30 20.59
C SER A 50 13.47 -16.94 19.15
N ASP A 51 14.46 -16.07 18.98
CA ASP A 51 14.93 -15.58 17.68
C ASP A 51 15.48 -16.66 16.75
N SER A 52 15.94 -17.79 17.29
CA SER A 52 16.55 -18.88 16.53
C SER A 52 15.55 -19.92 16.03
N GLN A 53 14.24 -19.76 16.29
CA GLN A 53 13.25 -20.75 15.90
C GLN A 53 13.04 -20.78 14.38
N SER A 54 12.70 -21.96 13.88
CA SER A 54 12.28 -22.19 12.51
C SER A 54 10.78 -22.51 12.43
N LEU A 55 10.24 -22.62 11.22
CA LEU A 55 8.84 -23.03 11.01
C LEU A 55 8.55 -24.44 11.51
N ASP A 56 9.56 -25.32 11.62
CA ASP A 56 9.38 -26.68 12.11
C ASP A 56 9.25 -26.75 13.65
N ASP A 57 9.65 -25.68 14.35
CA ASP A 57 9.65 -25.63 15.82
C ASP A 57 8.33 -25.08 16.39
N ALA A 58 7.49 -24.47 15.55
CA ALA A 58 6.21 -23.88 15.93
C ALA A 58 5.02 -24.72 15.43
N SER A 59 3.90 -24.66 16.14
CA SER A 59 2.65 -25.32 15.73
C SER A 59 1.68 -24.32 15.10
N PHE A 60 1.03 -24.71 14.01
CA PHE A 60 0.14 -23.85 13.23
C PHE A 60 -1.18 -24.55 12.95
N ASP A 61 -2.29 -23.88 13.21
CA ASP A 61 -3.61 -24.28 12.75
C ASP A 61 -4.35 -23.10 12.15
N TYR A 62 -5.29 -23.39 11.25
CA TYR A 62 -6.13 -22.37 10.64
C TYR A 62 -7.54 -22.90 10.37
N ALA A 63 -8.47 -21.98 10.21
CA ALA A 63 -9.81 -22.21 9.70
C ALA A 63 -10.13 -21.19 8.61
N ASP A 64 -10.61 -21.67 7.46
CA ASP A 64 -11.04 -20.82 6.35
C ASP A 64 -12.55 -20.56 6.46
N LEU A 65 -12.92 -19.30 6.66
CA LEU A 65 -14.29 -18.83 6.83
C LEU A 65 -14.69 -17.91 5.65
N GLY A 66 -14.09 -18.12 4.48
CA GLY A 66 -14.31 -17.28 3.31
C GLY A 66 -13.55 -15.96 3.45
N GLU A 67 -14.23 -14.85 3.74
CA GLU A 67 -13.60 -13.53 3.86
C GLU A 67 -12.63 -13.40 5.04
N ILE A 68 -12.74 -14.28 6.04
CA ILE A 68 -11.88 -14.30 7.22
C ILE A 68 -11.10 -15.61 7.24
N LEU A 69 -9.78 -15.52 7.39
CA LEU A 69 -8.94 -16.65 7.81
C LEU A 69 -8.63 -16.48 9.29
N LEU A 70 -9.00 -17.48 10.10
CA LEU A 70 -8.58 -17.57 11.49
C LEU A 70 -7.30 -18.41 11.54
N VAL A 71 -6.24 -17.89 12.12
CA VAL A 71 -4.96 -18.59 12.27
C VAL A 71 -4.58 -18.59 13.74
N ARG A 72 -4.14 -19.73 14.25
CA ARG A 72 -3.49 -19.80 15.57
C ARG A 72 -2.09 -20.37 15.45
N ILE A 73 -1.17 -19.80 16.20
CA ILE A 73 0.24 -20.16 16.18
C ILE A 73 0.69 -20.36 17.62
N LEU A 74 1.38 -21.47 17.90
CA LEU A 74 2.10 -21.70 19.14
C LEU A 74 3.59 -21.63 18.82
N PRO A 75 4.26 -20.51 19.11
CA PRO A 75 5.70 -20.37 18.90
C PRO A 75 6.50 -21.33 19.78
N PHE A 76 7.75 -21.58 19.41
CA PHE A 76 8.67 -22.39 20.19
C PHE A 76 8.94 -21.73 21.55
N ASN A 77 8.99 -22.54 22.62
CA ASN A 77 9.15 -22.13 24.01
C ASN A 77 8.05 -21.22 24.59
N GLU A 78 6.98 -20.93 23.86
CA GLU A 78 5.83 -20.22 24.40
C GLU A 78 4.76 -21.19 24.90
N GLU A 79 4.10 -20.86 26.01
CA GLU A 79 3.04 -21.70 26.59
C GLU A 79 1.65 -21.42 26.01
N ARG A 80 1.48 -20.28 25.33
CA ARG A 80 0.18 -19.76 24.91
C ARG A 80 0.06 -19.70 23.39
N TRP A 81 -1.06 -20.18 22.89
CA TRP A 81 -1.47 -19.97 21.50
C TRP A 81 -1.76 -18.48 21.27
N ARG A 82 -1.24 -17.95 20.18
CA ARG A 82 -1.56 -16.63 19.65
C ARG A 82 -2.59 -16.77 18.54
N TYR A 83 -3.57 -15.87 18.50
CA TYR A 83 -4.68 -15.95 17.56
C TYR A 83 -4.73 -14.73 16.64
N TYR A 84 -4.88 -14.97 15.35
CA TYR A 84 -4.84 -13.95 14.31
C TYR A 84 -6.06 -14.08 13.38
N LEU A 85 -6.64 -12.93 13.05
CA LEU A 85 -7.70 -12.79 12.05
C LEU A 85 -7.11 -12.11 10.83
N PHE A 86 -7.10 -12.80 9.69
CA PHE A 86 -6.79 -12.20 8.41
C PHE A 86 -8.06 -11.92 7.62
N ASN A 87 -8.31 -10.65 7.32
CA ASN A 87 -9.41 -10.22 6.48
C ASN A 87 -8.95 -10.13 5.03
N ARG A 88 -9.47 -11.00 4.15
CA ARG A 88 -9.07 -11.08 2.75
C ARG A 88 -9.38 -9.79 2.00
N SER A 89 -10.56 -9.21 2.22
CA SER A 89 -10.99 -7.98 1.58
C SER A 89 -10.12 -6.78 1.96
N GLN A 90 -9.59 -6.71 3.18
CA GLN A 90 -8.74 -5.61 3.64
C GLN A 90 -7.23 -5.90 3.55
N ARG A 91 -6.84 -7.17 3.35
CA ARG A 91 -5.45 -7.67 3.50
C ARG A 91 -4.81 -7.23 4.82
N ARG A 92 -5.58 -7.28 5.89
CA ARG A 92 -5.15 -6.86 7.22
C ARG A 92 -5.21 -8.02 8.19
N ILE A 93 -4.26 -8.02 9.12
CA ILE A 93 -4.23 -8.96 10.25
C ILE A 93 -4.50 -8.22 11.54
N GLU A 94 -5.28 -8.86 12.42
CA GLU A 94 -5.46 -8.45 13.79
C GLU A 94 -5.16 -9.61 14.74
N ARG A 95 -4.33 -9.35 15.76
CA ARG A 95 -4.06 -10.30 16.85
C ARG A 95 -5.16 -10.17 17.91
N VAL A 96 -5.88 -11.25 18.19
CA VAL A 96 -7.00 -11.27 19.13
C VAL A 96 -6.95 -12.56 19.97
N ASP A 97 -6.07 -12.57 20.97
CA ASP A 97 -5.86 -13.73 21.84
C ASP A 97 -7.10 -14.08 22.68
N ALA A 98 -8.05 -13.16 22.83
CA ALA A 98 -9.33 -13.40 23.51
C ALA A 98 -10.28 -14.37 22.75
N MET A 99 -9.91 -14.79 21.54
CA MET A 99 -10.53 -15.93 20.85
C MET A 99 -10.09 -17.29 21.42
N ALA A 100 -9.10 -17.31 22.30
CA ALA A 100 -8.72 -18.50 23.03
C ALA A 100 -9.95 -19.11 23.73
N GLY A 101 -10.16 -20.40 23.54
CA GLY A 101 -11.26 -21.14 24.15
C GLY A 101 -12.45 -21.36 23.23
N SER A 102 -13.13 -20.30 22.76
CA SER A 102 -14.39 -20.47 22.01
C SER A 102 -14.61 -19.39 20.96
N VAL A 103 -14.90 -19.82 19.74
CA VAL A 103 -15.28 -18.94 18.63
C VAL A 103 -16.48 -19.56 17.91
N ALA A 104 -17.43 -18.72 17.51
CA ALA A 104 -18.59 -19.12 16.73
C ALA A 104 -18.76 -18.21 15.52
N SER A 105 -19.22 -18.77 14.41
CA SER A 105 -19.56 -17.96 13.24
C SER A 105 -20.87 -17.20 13.47
N LEU A 106 -20.91 -15.96 13.01
CA LEU A 106 -22.14 -15.20 12.83
C LEU A 106 -22.88 -15.73 11.58
N PRO A 107 -24.22 -15.59 11.52
CA PRO A 107 -25.01 -16.05 10.38
C PRO A 107 -24.60 -15.37 9.08
N ASP A 108 -24.92 -16.00 7.94
CA ASP A 108 -24.71 -15.44 6.60
C ASP A 108 -23.28 -14.94 6.33
N ASN A 109 -22.30 -15.59 6.97
CA ASN A 109 -20.89 -15.22 6.92
C ASN A 109 -20.62 -13.75 7.30
N HIS A 110 -21.41 -13.20 8.24
CA HIS A 110 -21.23 -11.83 8.70
C HIS A 110 -19.94 -11.62 9.51
N GLY A 111 -19.36 -12.69 10.05
CA GLY A 111 -18.15 -12.62 10.86
C GLY A 111 -18.11 -13.68 11.95
N LEU A 112 -17.51 -13.32 13.07
CA LEU A 112 -17.25 -14.18 14.22
C LEU A 112 -17.69 -13.52 15.52
N ILE A 113 -18.05 -14.35 16.50
CA ILE A 113 -18.29 -13.94 17.88
C ILE A 113 -17.52 -14.87 18.82
N PHE A 114 -16.96 -14.29 19.87
CA PHE A 114 -16.12 -14.93 20.89
C PHE A 114 -16.43 -14.29 22.26
N PRO A 115 -16.01 -14.88 23.38
CA PRO A 115 -16.47 -14.47 24.71
C PRO A 115 -16.37 -12.98 25.00
N SER A 116 -15.30 -12.31 24.57
CA SER A 116 -15.07 -10.90 24.86
C SER A 116 -15.40 -9.97 23.68
N GLY A 117 -16.04 -10.45 22.61
CA GLY A 117 -16.22 -9.61 21.43
C GLY A 117 -16.71 -10.29 20.16
N SER A 118 -16.70 -9.52 19.08
CA SER A 118 -17.05 -9.97 17.73
C SER A 118 -16.17 -9.29 16.70
N TYR A 119 -15.97 -9.97 15.57
CA TYR A 119 -15.27 -9.44 14.41
C TYR A 119 -16.15 -9.59 13.17
N LEU A 120 -16.47 -8.49 12.50
CA LEU A 120 -17.28 -8.52 11.28
C LEU A 120 -16.40 -8.62 10.04
N THR A 121 -16.94 -9.16 8.93
CA THR A 121 -16.25 -9.22 7.63
C THR A 121 -15.91 -7.84 7.08
N THR A 122 -16.61 -6.79 7.53
CA THR A 122 -16.29 -5.37 7.27
C THR A 122 -14.98 -4.91 7.92
N GLY A 123 -14.38 -5.73 8.77
CA GLY A 123 -13.16 -5.41 9.53
C GLY A 123 -13.41 -4.76 10.89
N GLU A 124 -14.68 -4.62 11.31
CA GLU A 124 -15.01 -4.07 12.62
C GLU A 124 -14.77 -5.10 13.72
N LEU A 125 -13.75 -4.85 14.55
CA LEU A 125 -13.53 -5.55 15.81
C LEU A 125 -14.20 -4.78 16.95
N LYS A 126 -15.15 -5.44 17.63
CA LYS A 126 -15.80 -4.90 18.82
C LYS A 126 -15.50 -5.78 20.02
N THR A 127 -14.90 -5.20 21.05
CA THR A 127 -14.57 -5.90 22.30
C THR A 127 -15.36 -5.32 23.46
N PHE A 128 -15.62 -6.17 24.45
CA PHE A 128 -16.35 -5.85 25.67
C PHE A 128 -15.54 -6.28 26.88
N GLN A 129 -15.68 -5.52 27.97
CA GLN A 129 -15.20 -5.97 29.26
C GLN A 129 -16.15 -7.03 29.80
N ILE A 130 -15.60 -8.21 30.07
CA ILE A 130 -16.34 -9.36 30.62
C ILE A 130 -15.59 -9.88 31.85
N PRO A 131 -16.25 -10.66 32.73
CA PRO A 131 -15.57 -11.37 33.80
C PRO A 131 -14.43 -12.25 33.27
N GLU A 132 -13.39 -12.44 34.08
CA GLU A 132 -12.32 -13.39 33.74
C GLU A 132 -12.83 -14.82 33.84
N GLY A 133 -12.52 -15.65 32.85
CA GLY A 133 -12.94 -17.05 32.84
C GLY A 133 -12.78 -17.73 31.48
N ASP A 134 -12.75 -19.07 31.45
CA ASP A 134 -12.74 -19.86 30.22
C ASP A 134 -14.17 -20.06 29.69
N PHE A 135 -14.75 -18.99 29.17
CA PHE A 135 -16.10 -18.99 28.63
C PHE A 135 -16.17 -19.79 27.33
N ARG A 136 -17.03 -20.83 27.31
CA ARG A 136 -17.28 -21.67 26.14
C ARG A 136 -18.69 -21.46 25.61
N LEU A 137 -18.86 -21.50 24.29
CA LEU A 137 -20.18 -21.44 23.67
C LEU A 137 -21.01 -22.63 24.15
N LYS A 138 -22.12 -22.35 24.83
CA LYS A 138 -23.05 -23.34 25.35
C LYS A 138 -24.27 -23.51 24.46
N ARG A 139 -24.81 -22.40 23.94
CA ARG A 139 -26.04 -22.40 23.15
C ARG A 139 -26.10 -21.22 22.20
N THR A 140 -26.74 -21.46 21.06
CA THR A 140 -27.18 -20.42 20.12
C THR A 140 -28.68 -20.55 19.93
N LEU A 141 -29.40 -19.43 19.94
CA LEU A 141 -30.85 -19.37 19.75
C LEU A 141 -31.17 -18.35 18.65
N ARG A 142 -32.09 -18.69 17.76
CA ARG A 142 -32.65 -17.77 16.78
C ARG A 142 -33.99 -17.27 17.30
N ALA A 143 -34.22 -15.96 17.26
CA ALA A 143 -35.51 -15.39 17.55
C ALA A 143 -36.50 -15.70 16.39
N PRO A 144 -37.77 -16.01 16.69
CA PRO A 144 -38.80 -16.23 15.67
C PRO A 144 -39.02 -15.03 14.74
N ASN A 145 -38.68 -13.81 15.19
CA ASN A 145 -38.70 -12.60 14.36
C ASN A 145 -37.68 -12.63 13.20
N GLY A 146 -36.83 -13.65 13.07
CA GLY A 146 -35.87 -13.82 11.99
C GLY A 146 -34.66 -12.88 12.03
N GLU A 147 -34.68 -11.83 12.86
CA GLU A 147 -33.71 -10.74 12.90
C GLU A 147 -32.63 -10.92 13.97
N ASP A 148 -32.92 -11.62 15.05
CA ASP A 148 -32.04 -11.67 16.21
C ASP A 148 -31.52 -13.08 16.50
N MET A 149 -30.27 -13.14 16.94
CA MET A 149 -29.60 -14.35 17.41
C MET A 149 -29.07 -14.11 18.82
N LEU A 150 -29.25 -15.07 19.72
CA LEU A 150 -28.68 -15.07 21.06
C LEU A 150 -27.53 -16.07 21.09
N TYR A 151 -26.34 -15.61 21.46
CA TYR A 151 -25.19 -16.44 21.77
C TYR A 151 -24.98 -16.48 23.27
N VAL A 152 -24.89 -17.69 23.82
CA VAL A 152 -24.73 -17.92 25.25
C VAL A 152 -23.38 -18.59 25.48
N PHE A 153 -22.48 -17.84 26.12
CA PHE A 153 -21.22 -18.37 26.62
C PHE A 153 -21.36 -18.71 28.10
N PHE A 154 -20.71 -19.78 28.53
CA PHE A 154 -20.78 -20.30 29.89
C PHE A 154 -19.39 -20.68 30.38
N GLU A 155 -19.07 -20.31 31.61
CA GLU A 155 -17.86 -20.72 32.29
C GLU A 155 -18.23 -21.78 33.34
N GLN A 156 -17.55 -22.93 33.28
CA GLN A 156 -17.99 -24.13 33.99
C GLN A 156 -17.63 -24.11 35.48
N LEU A 157 -16.53 -23.46 35.87
CA LEU A 157 -16.04 -23.49 37.26
C LEU A 157 -16.81 -22.53 38.18
N THR A 158 -17.15 -21.36 37.67
CA THR A 158 -17.82 -20.26 38.36
C THR A 158 -19.34 -20.26 38.12
N GLY A 159 -19.80 -20.95 37.08
CA GLY A 159 -21.21 -20.96 36.67
C GLY A 159 -21.66 -19.66 35.98
N GLN A 160 -20.72 -18.79 35.61
CA GLN A 160 -21.04 -17.52 34.96
C GLN A 160 -21.53 -17.71 33.52
N VAL A 161 -22.42 -16.81 33.08
CA VAL A 161 -22.96 -16.76 31.73
C VAL A 161 -22.76 -15.37 31.12
N ILE A 162 -22.52 -15.33 29.81
CA ILE A 162 -22.51 -14.11 29.02
C ILE A 162 -23.44 -14.31 27.83
N LEU A 163 -24.40 -13.41 27.68
CA LEU A 163 -25.43 -13.45 26.66
C LEU A 163 -25.25 -12.29 25.69
N TYR A 164 -25.06 -12.62 24.42
CA TYR A 164 -24.93 -11.66 23.34
C TYR A 164 -26.11 -11.73 22.40
N ARG A 165 -26.82 -10.61 22.22
CA ARG A 165 -27.74 -10.45 21.09
C ARG A 165 -26.99 -9.92 19.88
N TYR A 166 -27.14 -10.63 18.76
CA TYR A 166 -26.70 -10.20 17.44
C TYR A 166 -27.91 -9.94 16.55
N ASN A 167 -27.98 -8.75 15.95
CA ASN A 167 -29.02 -8.38 15.01
C ASN A 167 -28.52 -8.54 13.56
N LEU A 168 -29.21 -9.35 12.75
CA LEU A 168 -28.84 -9.67 11.37
C LEU A 168 -28.93 -8.45 10.44
N ILE A 169 -29.96 -7.61 10.60
CA ILE A 169 -30.19 -6.45 9.73
C ILE A 169 -29.11 -5.39 9.93
N ARG A 170 -28.84 -5.04 11.19
CA ARG A 170 -27.84 -4.03 11.56
C ARG A 170 -26.41 -4.57 11.57
N LYS A 171 -26.25 -5.90 11.50
CA LYS A 171 -24.99 -6.63 11.65
C LYS A 171 -24.23 -6.19 12.91
N GLN A 172 -24.92 -6.13 14.03
CA GLN A 172 -24.39 -5.54 15.26
C GLN A 172 -24.60 -6.45 16.46
N VAL A 173 -23.55 -6.53 17.29
CA VAL A 173 -23.60 -7.15 18.63
C VAL A 173 -23.88 -6.07 19.68
N ASP A 174 -24.90 -6.31 20.51
CA ASP A 174 -25.24 -5.44 21.64
C ASP A 174 -24.26 -5.60 22.81
N VAL A 175 -24.34 -4.68 23.78
CA VAL A 175 -23.61 -4.85 25.04
C VAL A 175 -24.07 -6.16 25.71
N PRO A 176 -23.15 -7.04 26.12
CA PRO A 176 -23.52 -8.33 26.69
C PRO A 176 -24.24 -8.17 28.02
N LEU A 177 -25.10 -9.16 28.29
CA LEU A 177 -25.64 -9.35 29.62
C LEU A 177 -24.84 -10.47 30.31
N ALA A 178 -24.21 -10.16 31.44
CA ALA A 178 -23.42 -11.11 32.23
C ALA A 178 -24.12 -11.43 33.56
N GLY A 179 -23.95 -12.65 34.05
CA GLY A 179 -24.48 -13.10 35.33
C GLY A 179 -24.03 -14.51 35.71
N HIS A 180 -24.74 -15.15 36.63
CA HIS A 180 -24.48 -16.49 37.18
C HIS A 180 -25.57 -17.51 36.81
N GLY A 181 -26.36 -17.18 35.78
CA GLY A 181 -27.43 -18.00 35.25
C GLY A 181 -28.46 -17.16 34.50
N TYR A 182 -29.29 -17.82 33.70
CA TYR A 182 -30.43 -17.16 33.05
C TYR A 182 -31.60 -18.13 32.88
N ALA A 183 -32.81 -17.57 32.78
CA ALA A 183 -34.02 -18.27 32.37
C ALA A 183 -34.68 -17.49 31.24
N LEU A 184 -35.07 -18.18 30.16
CA LEU A 184 -35.79 -17.60 29.03
C LEU A 184 -37.19 -18.21 28.99
N PHE A 185 -38.20 -17.36 29.10
CA PHE A 185 -39.61 -17.74 29.06
C PHE A 185 -40.16 -17.72 27.63
N GLU A 186 -41.24 -18.47 27.38
CA GLU A 186 -41.84 -18.60 26.05
C GLU A 186 -42.32 -17.27 25.46
N ASN A 187 -42.70 -16.33 26.30
CA ASN A 187 -43.12 -14.98 25.90
C ASN A 187 -41.94 -14.02 25.69
N GLY A 188 -40.69 -14.50 25.71
CA GLY A 188 -39.49 -13.71 25.44
C GLY A 188 -38.93 -12.96 26.65
N HIS A 189 -39.51 -13.11 27.84
CA HIS A 189 -38.90 -12.57 29.05
C HIS A 189 -37.61 -13.34 29.37
N LEU A 190 -36.51 -12.62 29.50
CA LEU A 190 -35.20 -13.14 29.90
C LEU A 190 -34.90 -12.66 31.31
N VAL A 191 -34.68 -13.59 32.23
CA VAL A 191 -34.30 -13.32 33.61
C VAL A 191 -32.83 -13.69 33.80
N ILE A 192 -32.05 -12.77 34.35
CA ILE A 192 -30.63 -12.98 34.67
C ILE A 192 -30.45 -13.01 36.18
N PHE A 193 -29.70 -14.01 36.63
CA PHE A 193 -29.37 -14.24 38.02
C PHE A 193 -27.98 -13.68 38.31
N ASN A 194 -27.85 -12.87 39.35
CA ASN A 194 -26.55 -12.42 39.83
C ASN A 194 -26.32 -12.99 41.23
N ALA A 195 -25.24 -13.74 41.38
CA ALA A 195 -24.77 -14.18 42.68
C ALA A 195 -23.86 -13.09 43.27
N ASP A 196 -24.06 -12.82 44.57
CA ASP A 196 -23.14 -12.02 45.34
C ASP A 196 -21.97 -12.89 45.84
N SER A 197 -20.87 -12.25 46.20
CA SER A 197 -19.69 -12.94 46.77
C SER A 197 -19.97 -13.59 48.12
N GLU A 198 -20.96 -13.12 48.86
CA GLU A 198 -21.40 -13.69 50.14
C GLU A 198 -22.80 -14.29 50.02
N PRO A 199 -23.10 -15.40 50.73
CA PRO A 199 -24.45 -15.97 50.73
C PRO A 199 -25.47 -14.99 51.31
N THR A 200 -26.56 -14.74 50.57
CA THR A 200 -27.67 -13.87 50.98
C THR A 200 -29.00 -14.60 50.86
N LEU A 201 -30.02 -14.13 51.58
CA LEU A 201 -31.39 -14.67 51.49
C LEU A 201 -32.20 -14.07 50.33
N VAL A 202 -31.72 -12.94 49.77
CA VAL A 202 -32.42 -12.19 48.73
C VAL A 202 -31.43 -11.96 47.60
N HIS A 203 -31.77 -12.46 46.41
CA HIS A 203 -30.99 -12.26 45.20
C HIS A 203 -31.72 -11.32 44.25
N PRO A 204 -31.12 -10.19 43.84
CA PRO A 204 -31.72 -9.33 42.84
C PRO A 204 -31.76 -10.03 41.48
N LEU A 205 -32.93 -10.01 40.84
CA LEU A 205 -33.13 -10.53 39.49
C LEU A 205 -33.35 -9.37 38.53
N GLN A 206 -32.74 -9.46 37.35
CA GLN A 206 -32.98 -8.52 36.27
C GLN A 206 -33.84 -9.19 35.21
N VAL A 207 -34.93 -8.55 34.83
CA VAL A 207 -35.87 -9.04 33.82
C VAL A 207 -35.79 -8.15 32.59
N TRP A 208 -35.63 -8.78 31.43
CA TRP A 208 -35.56 -8.13 30.13
C TRP A 208 -36.68 -8.65 29.24
N GLU A 209 -37.34 -7.75 28.51
CA GLU A 209 -38.19 -8.14 27.38
C GLU A 209 -37.30 -8.31 26.14
N THR A 210 -37.32 -9.50 25.55
CA THR A 210 -36.43 -9.85 24.43
C THR A 210 -37.23 -10.45 23.26
N PRO A 211 -36.69 -10.40 22.03
CA PRO A 211 -37.35 -10.99 20.87
C PRO A 211 -37.30 -12.54 20.84
N PHE A 212 -36.68 -13.19 21.83
CA PHE A 212 -36.46 -14.64 21.87
C PHE A 212 -37.66 -15.39 22.45
N THR A 213 -38.82 -15.27 21.79
CA THR A 213 -40.03 -16.02 22.15
C THR A 213 -39.98 -17.47 21.65
N SER A 214 -40.89 -18.32 22.13
CA SER A 214 -41.18 -19.61 21.50
C SER A 214 -41.85 -19.42 20.13
N GLU A 215 -41.76 -20.43 19.27
CA GLU A 215 -42.44 -20.41 17.96
C GLU A 215 -43.96 -20.36 18.12
N SER A 216 -44.53 -21.08 19.10
CA SER A 216 -45.96 -21.08 19.40
C SER A 216 -46.46 -19.69 19.82
N TYR A 217 -45.78 -19.05 20.78
CA TYR A 217 -46.16 -17.71 21.24
C TYR A 217 -46.05 -16.68 20.11
N HIS A 218 -45.02 -16.77 19.28
CA HIS A 218 -44.86 -15.88 18.14
C HIS A 218 -45.96 -16.07 17.10
N ALA A 219 -46.33 -17.32 16.80
CA ALA A 219 -47.39 -17.65 15.85
C ALA A 219 -48.76 -17.16 16.34
N GLU A 220 -49.07 -17.28 17.63
CA GLU A 220 -50.32 -16.76 18.22
C GLU A 220 -50.41 -15.23 18.17
N ALA A 221 -49.28 -14.53 18.35
CA ALA A 221 -49.21 -13.07 18.25
C ALA A 221 -49.18 -12.55 16.80
N SER A 222 -48.94 -13.42 15.82
CA SER A 222 -48.80 -13.03 14.41
C SER A 222 -50.15 -12.84 13.74
N VAL A 223 -50.33 -11.70 13.06
CA VAL A 223 -51.52 -11.45 12.24
C VAL A 223 -51.33 -12.04 10.85
N ALA A 224 -52.35 -12.73 10.32
CA ALA A 224 -52.33 -13.23 8.95
C ALA A 224 -52.09 -12.07 7.96
N ASN A 225 -51.03 -12.19 7.17
CA ASN A 225 -50.61 -11.19 6.21
C ASN A 225 -50.35 -11.89 4.87
N ASP A 226 -51.13 -11.58 3.84
CA ASP A 226 -50.96 -12.11 2.46
C ASP A 226 -50.40 -11.04 1.51
N SER A 227 -49.68 -10.04 2.06
CA SER A 227 -48.93 -9.10 1.22
C SER A 227 -47.86 -9.84 0.41
N GLU A 228 -47.45 -9.23 -0.71
CA GLU A 228 -46.35 -9.74 -1.53
C GLU A 228 -45.06 -9.96 -0.74
N LEU A 229 -44.78 -9.09 0.26
CA LEU A 229 -43.65 -9.25 1.18
C LEU A 229 -43.81 -10.47 2.10
N ALA A 230 -45.02 -10.71 2.60
CA ALA A 230 -45.27 -11.88 3.44
C ALA A 230 -45.05 -13.20 2.68
N ARG A 231 -45.32 -13.23 1.37
CA ARG A 231 -45.05 -14.39 0.50
C ARG A 231 -43.57 -14.68 0.27
N ILE A 232 -42.71 -13.66 0.33
CA ILE A 232 -41.24 -13.83 0.26
C ILE A 232 -40.73 -14.53 1.53
N GLY A 233 -41.37 -14.24 2.67
CA GLY A 233 -41.00 -14.78 3.96
C GLY A 233 -40.01 -13.87 4.69
N ASN A 234 -40.26 -13.69 5.98
CA ASN A 234 -39.50 -12.76 6.81
C ASN A 234 -37.99 -13.07 6.86
N PRO A 235 -37.52 -14.33 7.03
CA PRO A 235 -36.09 -14.63 7.03
C PRO A 235 -35.36 -14.18 5.76
N GLU A 236 -36.01 -14.30 4.60
CA GLU A 236 -35.42 -13.91 3.32
C GLU A 236 -35.39 -12.38 3.15
N LEU A 237 -36.43 -11.68 3.60
CA LEU A 237 -36.44 -10.21 3.64
C LEU A 237 -35.36 -9.66 4.57
N VAL A 238 -35.20 -10.23 5.76
CA VAL A 238 -34.16 -9.85 6.72
C VAL A 238 -32.78 -9.95 6.10
N ARG A 239 -32.48 -11.06 5.40
CA ARG A 239 -31.21 -11.25 4.70
C ARG A 239 -31.02 -10.20 3.59
N GLY A 240 -32.05 -9.96 2.78
CA GLY A 240 -31.99 -8.94 1.73
C GLY A 240 -31.73 -7.53 2.27
N ILE A 241 -32.46 -7.11 3.32
CA ILE A 241 -32.29 -5.80 3.94
C ILE A 241 -30.90 -5.66 4.59
N ALA A 242 -30.39 -6.72 5.24
CA ALA A 242 -29.04 -6.73 5.79
C ALA A 242 -27.96 -6.49 4.72
N GLU A 243 -28.14 -7.07 3.53
CA GLU A 243 -27.22 -6.88 2.41
C GLU A 243 -27.36 -5.50 1.77
N LEU A 244 -28.57 -4.95 1.67
CA LEU A 244 -28.78 -3.56 1.25
C LEU A 244 -28.11 -2.57 2.22
N ASN A 245 -28.20 -2.80 3.54
CA ASN A 245 -27.47 -2.01 4.52
C ASN A 245 -25.95 -2.12 4.37
N THR A 246 -25.45 -3.25 3.90
CA THR A 246 -24.02 -3.43 3.59
C THR A 246 -23.62 -2.55 2.41
N VAL A 247 -24.44 -2.46 1.36
CA VAL A 247 -24.22 -1.54 0.24
C VAL A 247 -24.22 -0.08 0.73
N ILE A 248 -25.17 0.31 1.59
CA ILE A 248 -25.21 1.65 2.19
C ILE A 248 -23.91 1.96 2.95
N GLY A 249 -23.43 1.01 3.76
CA GLY A 249 -22.17 1.15 4.49
C GLY A 249 -20.94 1.29 3.57
N LEU A 250 -20.89 0.51 2.48
CA LEU A 250 -19.83 0.63 1.47
C LEU A 250 -19.87 2.00 0.79
N VAL A 251 -21.03 2.47 0.34
CA VAL A 251 -21.19 3.78 -0.31
C VAL A 251 -20.81 4.93 0.64
N ALA A 252 -21.10 4.80 1.93
CA ALA A 252 -20.75 5.80 2.94
C ALA A 252 -19.26 5.80 3.32
N SER A 253 -18.48 4.79 2.90
CA SER A 253 -17.06 4.70 3.21
C SER A 253 -16.27 5.85 2.59
N LYS A 254 -15.33 6.41 3.36
CA LYS A 254 -14.44 7.48 2.89
C LYS A 254 -13.25 6.96 2.07
N SER A 255 -13.04 5.64 2.02
CA SER A 255 -11.90 5.04 1.34
C SER A 255 -12.19 4.82 -0.15
N ALA A 256 -11.71 5.71 -1.02
CA ALA A 256 -11.74 5.50 -2.46
C ALA A 256 -10.50 4.71 -2.91
N SER A 257 -10.70 3.44 -3.29
CA SER A 257 -9.66 2.59 -3.86
C SER A 257 -10.28 1.68 -4.92
N GLU A 258 -9.48 1.20 -5.86
CA GLU A 258 -9.91 0.21 -6.86
C GLU A 258 -10.61 -0.97 -6.19
N ARG A 259 -9.97 -1.55 -5.18
CA ARG A 259 -10.52 -2.65 -4.38
C ARG A 259 -11.89 -2.35 -3.78
N HIS A 260 -12.07 -1.14 -3.26
CA HIS A 260 -13.34 -0.74 -2.66
C HIS A 260 -14.47 -0.77 -3.71
N PHE A 261 -14.24 -0.19 -4.89
CA PHE A 261 -15.24 -0.17 -5.96
C PHE A 261 -15.48 -1.55 -6.56
N THR A 262 -14.43 -2.37 -6.73
CA THR A 262 -14.58 -3.78 -7.15
C THR A 262 -15.41 -4.57 -6.14
N GLY A 263 -15.17 -4.38 -4.84
CA GLY A 263 -15.94 -5.00 -3.77
C GLY A 263 -17.41 -4.56 -3.76
N LEU A 264 -17.67 -3.27 -3.99
CA LEU A 264 -19.02 -2.73 -4.11
C LEU A 264 -19.79 -3.34 -5.28
N ILE A 265 -19.18 -3.40 -6.47
CA ILE A 265 -19.79 -4.02 -7.66
C ILE A 265 -20.12 -5.50 -7.39
N ARG A 266 -19.15 -6.28 -6.89
CA ARG A 266 -19.37 -7.70 -6.55
C ARG A 266 -20.47 -7.91 -5.52
N THR A 267 -20.58 -7.02 -4.54
CA THR A 267 -21.64 -7.08 -3.53
C THR A 267 -23.01 -6.85 -4.16
N ILE A 268 -23.12 -5.85 -5.05
CA ILE A 268 -24.37 -5.56 -5.76
C ILE A 268 -24.75 -6.71 -6.68
N ASP A 269 -23.80 -7.24 -7.46
CA ASP A 269 -24.04 -8.38 -8.36
C ASP A 269 -24.55 -9.59 -7.58
N ARG A 270 -23.89 -9.94 -6.47
CA ARG A 270 -24.34 -11.03 -5.60
C ARG A 270 -25.74 -10.80 -5.04
N ILE A 271 -26.08 -9.56 -4.64
CA ILE A 271 -27.42 -9.24 -4.14
C ILE A 271 -28.47 -9.46 -5.23
N LEU A 272 -28.22 -8.99 -6.45
CA LEU A 272 -29.14 -9.13 -7.58
C LEU A 272 -29.31 -10.60 -8.00
N ASP A 273 -28.26 -11.41 -7.89
CA ASP A 273 -28.31 -12.85 -8.17
C ASP A 273 -29.01 -13.66 -7.07
N GLN A 274 -28.70 -13.35 -5.80
CA GLN A 274 -29.19 -14.11 -4.65
C GLN A 274 -30.67 -13.84 -4.36
N PHE A 275 -31.10 -12.58 -4.45
CA PHE A 275 -32.45 -12.17 -4.08
C PHE A 275 -33.31 -11.98 -5.33
N PHE A 276 -33.79 -13.09 -5.91
CA PHE A 276 -34.58 -13.08 -7.15
C PHE A 276 -35.86 -12.23 -7.05
N TRP A 277 -36.41 -12.04 -5.85
CA TRP A 277 -37.56 -11.16 -5.63
C TRP A 277 -37.22 -9.68 -5.88
N LEU A 278 -35.95 -9.30 -5.87
CA LEU A 278 -35.47 -7.95 -6.16
C LEU A 278 -35.17 -7.76 -7.65
N SER A 279 -34.56 -8.75 -8.31
CA SER A 279 -34.15 -8.68 -9.72
C SER A 279 -35.23 -9.21 -10.68
N GLY A 280 -35.81 -10.37 -10.41
CA GLY A 280 -36.84 -11.00 -11.23
C GLY A 280 -38.19 -10.28 -11.22
N ARG A 281 -38.43 -9.42 -10.22
CA ARG A 281 -39.66 -8.62 -10.08
C ARG A 281 -39.38 -7.11 -10.21
N GLN A 282 -38.30 -6.73 -10.89
CA GLN A 282 -37.85 -5.35 -11.05
C GLN A 282 -38.89 -4.39 -11.68
N GLU A 283 -39.84 -4.92 -12.46
CA GLU A 283 -40.92 -4.14 -13.09
C GLU A 283 -42.06 -3.82 -12.11
N GLU A 284 -42.11 -4.47 -10.95
CA GLU A 284 -43.11 -4.21 -9.93
C GLU A 284 -42.75 -2.97 -9.11
N GLN A 285 -43.74 -2.08 -8.96
CA GLN A 285 -43.57 -0.76 -8.33
C GLN A 285 -42.88 -0.79 -6.96
N LEU A 286 -43.06 -1.88 -6.20
CA LEU A 286 -42.46 -2.04 -4.88
C LEU A 286 -40.93 -2.25 -4.93
N PHE A 287 -40.41 -2.88 -5.98
CA PHE A 287 -38.98 -3.23 -6.12
C PHE A 287 -38.23 -2.39 -7.16
N THR A 288 -38.93 -1.77 -8.12
CA THR A 288 -38.31 -0.98 -9.20
C THR A 288 -37.33 0.07 -8.68
N GLY A 289 -37.72 0.80 -7.62
CA GLY A 289 -36.87 1.85 -7.04
C GLY A 289 -35.56 1.29 -6.49
N LEU A 290 -35.60 0.17 -5.76
CA LEU A 290 -34.41 -0.45 -5.19
C LEU A 290 -33.47 -0.99 -6.28
N TYR A 291 -34.04 -1.71 -7.25
CA TYR A 291 -33.28 -2.24 -8.38
C TYR A 291 -32.58 -1.13 -9.18
N GLN A 292 -33.29 -0.03 -9.47
CA GLN A 292 -32.73 1.11 -10.19
C GLN A 292 -31.59 1.79 -9.41
N GLN A 293 -31.71 1.91 -8.08
CA GLN A 293 -30.64 2.49 -7.26
C GLN A 293 -29.39 1.59 -7.24
N LEU A 294 -29.56 0.29 -7.07
CA LEU A 294 -28.44 -0.67 -7.09
C LEU A 294 -27.69 -0.64 -8.43
N THR A 295 -28.42 -0.68 -9.55
CA THR A 295 -27.82 -0.62 -10.89
C THR A 295 -27.12 0.71 -11.16
N THR A 296 -27.67 1.83 -10.66
CA THR A 296 -27.04 3.15 -10.76
C THR A 296 -25.73 3.21 -9.97
N ILE A 297 -25.72 2.69 -8.73
CA ILE A 297 -24.52 2.64 -7.89
C ILE A 297 -23.45 1.77 -8.56
N ARG A 298 -23.84 0.59 -9.05
CA ARG A 298 -22.95 -0.33 -9.78
C ARG A 298 -22.31 0.35 -10.99
N GLY A 299 -23.11 0.95 -11.88
CA GLY A 299 -22.60 1.63 -13.07
C GLY A 299 -21.70 2.83 -12.73
N THR A 300 -22.01 3.55 -11.66
CA THR A 300 -21.14 4.64 -11.18
C THR A 300 -19.80 4.12 -10.67
N ALA A 301 -19.80 3.00 -9.93
CA ALA A 301 -18.58 2.36 -9.46
C ALA A 301 -17.70 1.85 -10.62
N GLU A 302 -18.30 1.31 -11.69
CA GLU A 302 -17.59 0.92 -12.91
C GLU A 302 -16.90 2.11 -13.59
N LEU A 303 -17.62 3.22 -13.77
CA LEU A 303 -17.04 4.45 -14.34
C LEU A 303 -15.85 4.98 -13.53
N VAL A 304 -15.90 4.86 -12.20
CA VAL A 304 -14.80 5.28 -11.32
C VAL A 304 -13.60 4.33 -11.45
N LEU A 305 -13.84 3.02 -11.58
CA LEU A 305 -12.79 2.03 -11.83
C LEU A 305 -12.08 2.29 -13.17
N ASP A 306 -12.84 2.53 -14.24
CA ASP A 306 -12.29 2.82 -15.56
C ASP A 306 -11.36 4.04 -15.53
N GLU A 307 -11.76 5.10 -14.81
CA GLU A 307 -10.91 6.28 -14.65
C GLU A 307 -9.68 5.98 -13.77
N TYR A 308 -9.81 5.13 -12.75
CA TYR A 308 -8.68 4.71 -11.93
C TYR A 308 -7.65 3.92 -12.76
N GLU A 309 -8.09 2.95 -13.55
CA GLU A 309 -7.24 2.17 -14.46
C GLU A 309 -6.51 3.07 -15.46
N LYS A 310 -7.21 4.04 -16.04
CA LYS A 310 -6.62 5.04 -16.94
C LYS A 310 -5.55 5.88 -16.26
N VAL A 311 -5.81 6.34 -15.03
CA VAL A 311 -4.82 7.08 -14.23
C VAL A 311 -3.60 6.23 -13.92
N GLN A 312 -3.78 4.97 -13.51
CA GLN A 312 -2.67 4.04 -13.25
C GLN A 312 -1.86 3.75 -14.51
N SER A 313 -2.52 3.55 -15.65
CA SER A 313 -1.87 3.36 -16.95
C SER A 313 -1.00 4.57 -17.34
N ILE A 314 -1.52 5.79 -17.20
CA ILE A 314 -0.75 7.02 -17.45
C ILE A 314 0.46 7.12 -16.49
N ARG A 315 0.28 6.81 -15.20
CA ARG A 315 1.37 6.80 -14.22
C ARG A 315 2.46 5.80 -14.60
N ALA A 316 2.08 4.57 -14.95
CA ALA A 316 3.01 3.52 -15.36
C ALA A 316 3.79 3.93 -16.63
N GLN A 317 3.11 4.46 -17.65
CA GLN A 317 3.74 4.95 -18.88
C GLN A 317 4.71 6.11 -18.61
N THR A 318 4.34 7.05 -17.73
CA THR A 318 5.23 8.16 -17.33
C THR A 318 6.43 7.65 -16.55
N ALA A 319 6.25 6.73 -15.61
CA ALA A 319 7.34 6.14 -14.83
C ALA A 319 8.32 5.34 -15.71
N THR A 320 7.82 4.55 -16.65
CA THR A 320 8.66 3.82 -17.62
C THR A 320 9.48 4.77 -18.47
N ALA A 321 8.88 5.84 -18.98
CA ALA A 321 9.65 6.82 -19.77
C ALA A 321 10.71 7.57 -18.95
N ILE A 322 10.42 7.90 -17.68
CA ILE A 322 11.42 8.48 -16.78
C ILE A 322 12.57 7.48 -16.57
N LYS A 323 12.25 6.19 -16.38
CA LYS A 323 13.25 5.14 -16.22
C LYS A 323 14.12 4.96 -17.47
N GLU A 324 13.51 4.87 -18.65
CA GLU A 324 14.24 4.75 -19.92
C GLU A 324 15.21 5.92 -20.14
N VAL A 325 14.75 7.16 -19.91
CA VAL A 325 15.60 8.35 -20.00
C VAL A 325 16.70 8.33 -18.95
N ALA A 326 16.42 7.88 -17.72
CA ALA A 326 17.43 7.74 -16.68
C ALA A 326 18.49 6.66 -17.01
N ASP A 327 18.10 5.55 -17.63
CA ASP A 327 19.01 4.47 -18.03
C ASP A 327 19.91 4.90 -19.19
N GLU A 328 19.36 5.66 -20.14
CA GLU A 328 20.12 6.32 -21.20
C GLU A 328 21.08 7.37 -20.63
N GLN A 329 20.64 8.20 -19.68
CA GLN A 329 21.48 9.17 -18.97
C GLN A 329 22.66 8.47 -18.29
N ALA A 330 22.40 7.39 -17.55
CA ALA A 330 23.44 6.63 -16.88
C ALA A 330 24.47 6.07 -17.88
N SER A 331 24.03 5.64 -19.06
CA SER A 331 24.92 5.19 -20.13
C SER A 331 25.75 6.33 -20.71
N LEU A 332 25.12 7.48 -20.99
CA LEU A 332 25.82 8.71 -21.41
C LEU A 332 26.84 9.17 -20.37
N MET A 333 26.56 9.02 -19.08
CA MET A 333 27.50 9.39 -18.02
C MET A 333 28.67 8.41 -17.91
N ARG A 334 28.43 7.10 -18.11
CA ARG A 334 29.49 6.06 -18.12
C ARG A 334 30.44 6.16 -19.32
N ASP A 335 29.91 6.53 -20.49
CA ASP A 335 30.69 6.66 -21.73
C ASP A 335 31.52 7.96 -21.77
N MET A 336 31.23 8.91 -20.87
CA MET A 336 31.92 10.20 -20.80
C MET A 336 33.34 10.03 -20.23
N LYS A 337 34.32 9.87 -21.12
CA LYS A 337 35.74 9.68 -20.77
C LYS A 337 36.64 10.77 -21.36
N PRO A 338 36.51 12.02 -20.90
CA PRO A 338 37.17 13.17 -21.50
C PRO A 338 38.71 13.14 -21.39
N ASP A 339 39.27 12.37 -20.46
CA ASP A 339 40.72 12.16 -20.34
C ASP A 339 41.31 11.31 -21.48
N SER A 340 40.48 10.52 -22.16
CA SER A 340 40.92 9.65 -23.26
C SER A 340 40.84 10.32 -24.64
N TRP A 341 40.22 11.49 -24.72
CA TRP A 341 39.96 12.17 -25.99
C TRP A 341 41.17 12.99 -26.45
N LYS A 342 41.46 12.92 -27.74
CA LYS A 342 42.65 13.54 -28.37
C LYS A 342 42.30 14.54 -29.46
N ALA A 343 41.02 14.72 -29.77
CA ALA A 343 40.54 15.64 -30.80
C ALA A 343 39.39 16.51 -30.28
N PRO A 344 39.33 17.82 -30.62
CA PRO A 344 38.23 18.69 -30.20
C PRO A 344 36.84 18.22 -30.63
N ASP A 345 36.71 17.59 -31.80
CA ASP A 345 35.44 17.05 -32.30
C ASP A 345 34.78 16.04 -31.34
N GLN A 346 35.59 15.31 -30.56
CA GLN A 346 35.08 14.37 -29.55
C GLN A 346 34.38 15.10 -28.41
N PHE A 347 34.95 16.21 -27.94
CA PHE A 347 34.33 17.05 -26.90
C PHE A 347 33.04 17.71 -27.40
N VAL A 348 33.10 18.25 -28.61
CA VAL A 348 31.99 18.97 -29.25
C VAL A 348 30.80 18.04 -29.50
N SER A 349 31.04 16.86 -30.08
CA SER A 349 29.99 15.86 -30.31
C SER A 349 29.35 15.37 -29.01
N TYR A 350 30.14 15.19 -27.94
CA TYR A 350 29.61 14.74 -26.66
C TYR A 350 28.77 15.82 -25.95
N LEU A 351 29.20 17.08 -26.02
CA LEU A 351 28.43 18.21 -25.49
C LEU A 351 27.09 18.39 -26.22
N ALA A 352 27.06 18.15 -27.54
CA ALA A 352 25.79 18.12 -28.28
C ALA A 352 24.86 17.02 -27.80
N ARG A 353 25.39 15.79 -27.60
CA ARG A 353 24.62 14.65 -27.06
C ARG A 353 24.06 14.94 -25.67
N LEU A 354 24.83 15.58 -24.78
CA LEU A 354 24.36 15.98 -23.45
C LEU A 354 23.22 17.01 -23.53
N ARG A 355 23.34 18.01 -24.41
CA ARG A 355 22.30 19.04 -24.60
C ARG A 355 21.01 18.46 -25.18
N GLU A 356 21.13 17.58 -26.17
CA GLU A 356 19.99 16.86 -26.74
C GLU A 356 19.28 16.03 -25.66
N HIS A 357 20.04 15.29 -24.86
CA HIS A 357 19.50 14.47 -23.79
C HIS A 357 18.85 15.32 -22.69
N ARG A 358 19.44 16.47 -22.33
CA ARG A 358 18.83 17.44 -21.41
C ARG A 358 17.50 17.99 -21.93
N GLY A 359 17.38 18.16 -23.25
CA GLY A 359 16.10 18.48 -23.90
C GLY A 359 15.05 17.38 -23.70
N ARG A 360 15.45 16.10 -23.85
CA ARG A 360 14.57 14.95 -23.59
C ARG A 360 14.14 14.83 -22.13
N VAL A 361 15.04 15.11 -21.17
CA VAL A 361 14.67 15.14 -19.74
C VAL A 361 13.63 16.22 -19.48
N ARG A 362 13.77 17.41 -20.07
CA ARG A 362 12.81 18.51 -19.89
C ARG A 362 11.41 18.18 -20.40
N THR A 363 11.28 17.45 -21.52
CA THR A 363 9.95 17.08 -22.05
C THR A 363 9.20 16.08 -21.15
N LEU A 364 9.89 15.43 -20.20
CA LEU A 364 9.23 14.58 -19.20
C LEU A 364 8.39 15.41 -18.20
N ASN A 365 8.71 16.69 -17.99
CA ASN A 365 7.93 17.57 -17.10
C ASN A 365 6.51 17.83 -17.63
N ASP A 366 6.29 17.73 -18.94
CA ASP A 366 4.99 17.94 -19.56
C ASP A 366 4.06 16.71 -19.43
N ARG A 367 4.60 15.56 -18.97
CA ARG A 367 3.82 14.34 -18.77
C ARG A 367 2.98 14.42 -17.50
N ARG A 368 1.75 13.90 -17.58
CA ARG A 368 0.86 13.78 -16.43
C ARG A 368 1.44 12.82 -15.39
N TYR A 369 1.30 13.17 -14.12
CA TYR A 369 1.80 12.41 -12.96
C TYR A 369 3.31 12.16 -12.97
N ALA A 370 4.09 13.05 -13.60
CA ALA A 370 5.55 12.96 -13.60
C ALA A 370 6.15 13.13 -12.18
N ASP A 371 7.14 12.30 -11.87
CA ASP A 371 7.96 12.41 -10.66
C ASP A 371 8.94 13.60 -10.83
N LYS A 372 8.47 14.78 -10.45
CA LYS A 372 9.25 16.03 -10.56
C LYS A 372 10.56 15.98 -9.79
N PRO A 373 10.61 15.54 -8.51
CA PRO A 373 11.89 15.39 -7.79
C PRO A 373 12.91 14.51 -8.53
N ARG A 374 12.46 13.42 -9.15
CA ARG A 374 13.36 12.55 -9.93
C ARG A 374 13.87 13.26 -11.18
N ILE A 375 13.01 13.96 -11.92
CA ILE A 375 13.39 14.72 -13.11
C ILE A 375 14.37 15.83 -12.76
N GLU A 376 14.13 16.59 -11.68
CA GLU A 376 15.03 17.64 -11.20
C GLU A 376 16.43 17.08 -10.87
N THR A 377 16.49 15.89 -10.29
CA THR A 377 17.77 15.19 -10.02
C THR A 377 18.50 14.87 -11.33
N LEU A 378 17.79 14.32 -12.33
CA LEU A 378 18.37 14.02 -13.64
C LEU A 378 18.88 15.28 -14.35
N GLU A 379 18.10 16.37 -14.32
CA GLU A 379 18.50 17.65 -14.89
C GLU A 379 19.76 18.21 -14.21
N LYS A 380 19.84 18.12 -12.89
CA LYS A 380 21.01 18.57 -12.13
C LYS A 380 22.27 17.77 -12.47
N GLU A 381 22.17 16.44 -12.52
CA GLU A 381 23.29 15.58 -12.90
C GLU A 381 23.85 15.92 -14.30
N LEU A 382 22.96 16.21 -15.26
CA LEU A 382 23.34 16.66 -16.61
C LEU A 382 23.97 18.05 -16.61
N SER A 383 23.43 18.99 -15.83
CA SER A 383 24.01 20.33 -15.69
C SER A 383 25.44 20.25 -15.16
N ASP A 384 25.65 19.49 -14.08
CA ASP A 384 26.97 19.32 -13.48
C ASP A 384 27.94 18.61 -14.45
N ALA A 385 27.44 17.67 -15.26
CA ALA A 385 28.23 17.00 -16.29
C ALA A 385 28.64 17.94 -17.43
N GLU A 386 27.70 18.75 -17.92
CA GLU A 386 27.95 19.74 -18.97
C GLU A 386 28.97 20.78 -18.50
N GLU A 387 28.88 21.25 -17.25
CA GLU A 387 29.84 22.18 -16.64
C GLU A 387 31.25 21.58 -16.57
N ARG A 388 31.39 20.37 -15.99
CA ARG A 388 32.68 19.66 -15.91
C ARG A 388 33.30 19.42 -17.29
N LEU A 389 32.47 18.99 -18.24
CA LEU A 389 32.95 18.68 -19.59
C LEU A 389 33.36 19.95 -20.35
N THR A 390 32.62 21.04 -20.16
CA THR A 390 32.95 22.35 -20.69
C THR A 390 34.30 22.82 -20.16
N GLU A 391 34.53 22.79 -18.84
CA GLU A 391 35.81 23.15 -18.23
C GLU A 391 36.96 22.29 -18.79
N ARG A 392 36.75 20.99 -18.94
CA ARG A 392 37.77 20.09 -19.49
C ARG A 392 38.09 20.38 -20.95
N THR A 393 37.06 20.70 -21.75
CA THR A 393 37.21 21.13 -23.15
C THR A 393 38.09 22.38 -23.25
N PHE A 394 37.90 23.35 -22.35
CA PHE A 394 38.76 24.54 -22.28
C PHE A 394 40.21 24.20 -21.97
N ARG A 395 40.47 23.37 -20.95
CA ARG A 395 41.84 22.94 -20.60
C ARG A 395 42.51 22.23 -21.78
N PHE A 396 41.77 21.39 -22.50
CA PHE A 396 42.28 20.73 -23.69
C PHE A 396 42.59 21.73 -24.80
N LEU A 397 41.67 22.63 -25.16
CA LEU A 397 41.86 23.65 -26.20
C LEU A 397 42.99 24.65 -25.88
N ALA A 398 43.30 24.86 -24.61
CA ALA A 398 44.42 25.68 -24.18
C ALA A 398 45.80 24.99 -24.32
N SER A 399 45.82 23.68 -24.59
CA SER A 399 47.07 22.94 -24.82
C SER A 399 47.65 23.22 -26.21
N PRO A 400 48.99 23.22 -26.37
CA PRO A 400 49.64 23.49 -27.65
C PRO A 400 49.22 22.53 -28.78
N GLU A 401 48.92 21.29 -28.39
CA GLU A 401 48.65 20.14 -29.27
C GLU A 401 47.18 20.07 -29.73
N ALA A 402 46.29 20.84 -29.11
CA ALA A 402 44.84 20.72 -29.29
C ALA A 402 44.35 20.97 -30.72
N LEU A 403 45.05 21.86 -31.44
CA LEU A 403 44.71 22.29 -32.79
C LEU A 403 45.61 21.65 -33.85
N ASP A 404 46.56 20.78 -33.48
CA ASP A 404 47.49 20.18 -34.43
C ASP A 404 46.77 19.28 -35.44
N GLY A 405 45.69 18.61 -35.02
CA GLY A 405 44.80 17.88 -35.94
C GLY A 405 44.17 18.80 -37.00
N TYR A 406 43.63 19.96 -36.60
CA TYR A 406 43.07 20.94 -37.54
C TYR A 406 44.14 21.52 -38.47
N ARG A 407 45.34 21.82 -37.93
CA ARG A 407 46.48 22.31 -38.73
C ARG A 407 46.93 21.29 -39.76
N LYS A 408 46.99 20.01 -39.39
CA LYS A 408 47.32 18.91 -40.30
C LYS A 408 46.27 18.77 -41.41
N THR A 409 44.99 18.77 -41.04
CA THR A 409 43.89 18.70 -42.03
C THR A 409 43.88 19.91 -42.97
N LEU A 410 44.22 21.12 -42.48
CA LEU A 410 44.37 22.31 -43.34
C LEU A 410 45.53 22.14 -44.33
N ASN A 411 46.68 21.61 -43.89
CA ASN A 411 47.81 21.34 -44.77
C ASN A 411 47.49 20.26 -45.81
N GLU A 412 46.76 19.21 -45.42
CA GLU A 412 46.27 18.17 -46.35
C GLU A 412 45.29 18.77 -47.36
N LEU A 413 44.32 19.57 -46.92
CA LEU A 413 43.39 20.24 -47.83
C LEU A 413 44.09 21.22 -48.78
N GLN A 414 45.17 21.86 -48.34
CA GLN A 414 45.99 22.74 -49.17
C GLN A 414 46.79 21.96 -50.23
N ALA A 415 47.29 20.77 -49.88
CA ALA A 415 47.95 19.86 -50.82
C ALA A 415 46.95 19.28 -51.82
N ASP A 416 45.81 18.77 -51.34
CA ASP A 416 44.72 18.24 -52.17
C ASP A 416 44.19 19.29 -53.16
N LEU A 417 44.14 20.57 -52.74
CA LEU A 417 43.76 21.69 -53.60
C LEU A 417 44.77 21.95 -54.73
N ALA A 418 46.06 21.72 -54.48
CA ALA A 418 47.12 21.89 -55.48
C ALA A 418 47.12 20.78 -56.54
N GLU A 419 46.63 19.59 -56.21
CA GLU A 419 46.55 18.41 -57.10
C GLU A 419 45.16 18.22 -57.76
N ALA A 420 44.18 19.09 -57.46
CA ALA A 420 42.81 18.92 -57.95
C ALA A 420 42.69 19.25 -59.46
N GLU A 421 42.56 18.23 -60.30
CA GLU A 421 42.48 18.38 -61.77
C GLU A 421 41.05 18.55 -62.32
N ASN A 422 40.00 18.30 -61.51
CA ASN A 422 38.63 18.34 -61.97
C ASN A 422 37.63 18.91 -60.95
N ARG A 423 36.43 19.27 -61.43
CA ARG A 423 35.37 19.89 -60.63
C ARG A 423 34.87 19.00 -59.49
N ASP A 424 34.82 17.69 -59.68
CA ASP A 424 34.35 16.74 -58.65
C ASP A 424 35.34 16.64 -57.48
N ALA A 425 36.65 16.69 -57.76
CA ALA A 425 37.69 16.75 -56.74
C ALA A 425 37.61 18.04 -55.91
N LEU A 426 37.41 19.19 -56.57
CA LEU A 426 37.21 20.48 -55.89
C LEU A 426 35.95 20.48 -55.00
N GLU A 427 34.84 19.88 -55.46
CA GLU A 427 33.60 19.79 -54.69
C GLU A 427 33.78 18.98 -53.39
N LYS A 428 34.54 17.87 -53.44
CA LYS A 428 34.91 17.07 -52.26
C LYS A 428 35.79 17.85 -51.28
N ILE A 429 36.75 18.62 -51.76
CA ILE A 429 37.62 19.47 -50.92
C ILE A 429 36.79 20.58 -50.24
N VAL A 430 35.92 21.26 -51.00
CA VAL A 430 35.01 22.28 -50.45
C VAL A 430 34.11 21.68 -49.36
N LYS A 431 33.63 20.45 -49.54
CA LYS A 431 32.84 19.75 -48.52
C LYS A 431 33.63 19.51 -47.24
N ARG A 432 34.85 18.93 -47.32
CA ARG A 432 35.73 18.75 -46.14
C ARG A 432 36.08 20.08 -45.46
N TYR A 433 36.34 21.14 -46.23
CA TYR A 433 36.60 22.47 -45.68
C TYR A 433 35.39 23.05 -44.93
N ARG A 434 34.18 22.87 -45.45
CA ARG A 434 32.94 23.28 -44.76
C ARG A 434 32.72 22.50 -43.47
N GLU A 435 32.98 21.20 -43.47
CA GLU A 435 32.92 20.35 -42.27
C GLU A 435 33.91 20.85 -41.20
N LEU A 436 35.15 21.15 -41.60
CA LEU A 436 36.18 21.73 -40.72
C LEU A 436 35.74 23.09 -40.12
N THR A 437 35.20 23.97 -40.97
CA THR A 437 34.77 25.31 -40.58
C THR A 437 33.58 25.25 -39.62
N SER A 438 32.61 24.35 -39.89
CA SER A 438 31.48 24.12 -39.00
C SER A 438 31.90 23.62 -37.61
N GLY A 439 32.92 22.76 -37.53
CA GLY A 439 33.49 22.32 -36.24
C GLY A 439 34.11 23.47 -35.46
N LEU A 440 34.87 24.34 -36.12
CA LEU A 440 35.47 25.53 -35.53
C LEU A 440 34.44 26.57 -35.09
N ASP A 441 33.39 26.80 -35.89
CA ASP A 441 32.27 27.69 -35.55
C ASP A 441 31.52 27.19 -34.32
N MET A 442 31.35 25.88 -34.18
CA MET A 442 30.73 25.28 -33.00
C MET A 442 31.60 25.49 -31.76
N ILE A 443 32.91 25.28 -31.86
CA ILE A 443 33.87 25.62 -30.78
C ILE A 443 33.74 27.10 -30.41
N GLN A 444 33.74 28.00 -31.40
CA GLN A 444 33.61 29.44 -31.18
C GLN A 444 32.26 29.81 -30.53
N GLY A 445 31.16 29.19 -30.95
CA GLY A 445 29.84 29.35 -30.35
C GLY A 445 29.77 28.88 -28.90
N MET A 446 30.52 27.85 -28.53
CA MET A 446 30.64 27.38 -27.15
C MET A 446 31.48 28.31 -26.27
N LEU A 447 32.49 28.99 -26.86
CA LEU A 447 33.30 30.01 -26.19
C LEU A 447 32.55 31.35 -26.00
N ALA A 448 31.50 31.62 -26.78
CA ALA A 448 30.83 32.92 -26.81
C ALA A 448 30.05 33.30 -25.52
N PRO A 449 29.23 32.42 -24.91
CA PRO A 449 28.60 32.69 -23.61
C PRO A 449 29.63 32.97 -22.51
N TRP A 450 30.78 32.29 -22.57
CA TRP A 450 31.85 32.41 -21.57
C TRP A 450 32.74 33.63 -21.76
N ARG A 451 32.95 34.11 -23.01
CA ARG A 451 33.54 35.45 -23.28
C ARG A 451 32.71 36.59 -22.67
N ALA A 452 31.40 36.41 -22.50
CA ALA A 452 30.58 37.36 -21.77
C ALA A 452 30.80 37.28 -20.25
N MET A 453 31.00 36.06 -19.71
CA MET A 453 31.23 35.82 -18.28
C MET A 453 32.64 36.23 -17.81
N MET A 454 33.70 35.96 -18.58
CA MET A 454 35.08 36.40 -18.28
C MET A 454 35.25 37.93 -18.28
N ARG A 455 34.42 38.67 -19.03
CA ARG A 455 34.43 40.15 -18.98
C ARG A 455 34.00 40.73 -17.63
N HIS A 456 33.34 39.93 -16.78
CA HIS A 456 32.83 40.34 -15.47
C HIS A 456 33.65 39.75 -14.31
N TRP A 457 34.67 38.94 -14.58
CA TRP A 457 35.52 38.31 -13.57
C TRP A 457 36.70 39.23 -13.19
N LYS A 458 36.70 39.80 -11.98
CA LYS A 458 37.88 40.43 -11.38
C LYS A 458 38.59 39.43 -10.45
N PRO A 459 39.91 39.19 -10.60
CA PRO A 459 40.65 38.33 -9.68
C PRO A 459 40.79 38.99 -8.29
N PRO A 460 40.83 38.22 -7.19
CA PRO A 460 41.17 38.75 -5.88
C PRO A 460 42.67 39.08 -5.81
N LEU A 461 43.01 40.24 -5.25
CA LEU A 461 44.39 40.69 -5.05
C LEU A 461 45.14 39.77 -4.07
N PRO A 462 46.41 39.42 -4.32
CA PRO A 462 47.18 38.55 -3.44
C PRO A 462 47.57 39.27 -2.14
N THR A 463 47.29 38.60 -1.02
CA THR A 463 47.76 38.93 0.32
C THR A 463 49.28 38.82 0.42
N THR A 464 49.92 39.87 0.94
CA THR A 464 51.35 39.95 1.20
C THR A 464 51.76 39.02 2.35
N PHE A 465 52.78 38.17 2.12
CA PHE A 465 53.46 37.39 3.16
C PHE A 465 54.39 38.30 4.01
N PRO A 466 54.49 38.12 5.34
CA PRO A 466 55.41 38.91 6.16
C PRO A 466 56.83 38.29 6.18
N VAL A 467 57.81 39.19 6.14
CA VAL A 467 59.24 38.94 6.20
C VAL A 467 59.68 38.59 7.64
N SER A 468 60.59 37.63 7.75
CA SER A 468 61.28 37.17 8.95
C SER A 468 62.03 38.27 9.71
N THR A 469 61.87 38.32 11.03
CA THR A 469 62.63 39.14 11.99
C THR A 469 63.99 38.52 12.35
N PRO A 470 65.03 39.32 12.66
CA PRO A 470 66.20 38.87 13.42
C PRO A 470 66.12 39.29 14.91
N PRO A 471 66.99 38.77 15.81
CA PRO A 471 66.70 38.74 17.24
C PRO A 471 67.31 39.89 18.07
N SER A 472 66.54 40.23 19.11
CA SER A 472 66.88 40.71 20.47
C SER A 472 67.89 41.84 20.70
N THR A 473 67.44 42.91 21.38
CA THR A 473 68.01 43.37 22.67
C THR A 473 67.05 44.32 23.41
N SER A 474 66.77 43.99 24.68
CA SER A 474 66.66 44.86 25.86
C SER A 474 66.03 46.27 25.75
N SER A 475 64.90 46.51 26.44
CA SER A 475 64.87 47.25 27.73
C SER A 475 63.46 47.62 28.20
N ALA A 476 63.13 47.17 29.41
CA ALA A 476 62.47 47.89 30.51
C ALA A 476 61.28 48.87 30.29
N GLN A 477 60.26 48.59 31.11
CA GLN A 477 59.53 49.51 32.00
C GLN A 477 58.27 50.29 31.54
N LYS A 478 57.22 49.99 32.31
CA LYS A 478 56.30 50.90 33.03
C LYS A 478 55.06 51.46 32.31
N ARG A 479 53.92 50.95 32.81
CA ARG A 479 52.82 51.64 33.52
C ARG A 479 51.69 52.31 32.72
N ARG A 480 50.48 51.99 33.23
CA ARG A 480 49.26 52.79 33.46
C ARG A 480 48.29 52.91 32.26
N SER A 481 47.11 52.29 32.35
CA SER A 481 45.81 52.83 32.86
C SER A 481 45.28 53.97 31.99
N ALA A 482 44.04 54.02 31.52
CA ALA A 482 42.79 53.51 32.07
C ALA A 482 41.82 53.13 30.94
#